data_AF-A0A2N6CHU1-F1
#
_entry.id   AF-A0A2N6CHU1-F1
#
_cell.length_a   1.000
_cell.length_b   1.000
_cell.length_c   1.000
_cell.angle_alpha   90.00
_cell.angle_beta   90.00
_cell.angle_gamma   90.00
#
_symmetry.space_group_name_H-M   'P 1'
#
loop_
_entity.id
_entity.type
_entity.pdbx_description
1 polymer ?
#
loop_
_entity_poly.entity_id
_entity_poly.type
_entity_poly.pdbx_seq_one_letter_code
_entity_poly.pdbx_strand_id
1 'polypeptide(L)'
;MVVLVPFLLITAVFSRLTIVELNLPSAAAGSANEQDRFRVEVIVREAGIEVTNGRNVIGTIPKAEDEYDLATLSDFLVSLKKDNPDHEDASVLMEPHIPYDYLIQVMDIVRTVEIPAEGENEYQLFALFPDVSIGEAP
;
A
#
# COMPACT_ATOMS: atom_id res chain seq x y z
N MET A 1 -34.52 23.67 -35.11
CA MET A 1 -34.69 22.94 -33.84
C MET A 1 -33.62 21.85 -33.61
N VAL A 2 -32.97 21.30 -34.65
CA VAL A 2 -32.00 20.17 -34.52
C VAL A 2 -30.59 20.59 -34.06
N VAL A 3 -30.25 21.88 -34.14
CA VAL A 3 -28.91 22.41 -33.82
C VAL A 3 -28.66 22.52 -32.30
N LEU A 4 -29.70 22.50 -31.48
CA LEU A 4 -29.58 22.69 -30.02
C LEU A 4 -29.05 21.44 -29.30
N VAL A 5 -29.34 20.25 -29.81
CA VAL A 5 -28.93 18.97 -29.19
C VAL A 5 -27.40 18.79 -29.15
N PRO A 6 -26.64 18.97 -30.24
CA PRO A 6 -25.18 18.85 -30.18
C PRO A 6 -24.53 19.94 -29.33
N PHE A 7 -25.11 21.14 -29.28
CA PHE A 7 -24.62 22.22 -28.43
C PHE A 7 -24.73 21.89 -26.94
N LEU A 8 -25.84 21.25 -26.54
CA LEU A 8 -26.09 20.85 -25.17
C LEU A 8 -25.22 19.64 -24.73
N LEU A 9 -24.85 18.78 -25.68
CA LEU A 9 -23.96 17.64 -25.42
C LEU A 9 -22.49 18.04 -25.21
N ILE A 10 -22.00 19.08 -25.88
CA ILE A 10 -20.61 19.56 -25.72
C ILE A 10 -20.41 20.22 -24.34
N THR A 11 -21.43 20.86 -23.78
CA THR A 11 -21.33 21.51 -22.45
C THR A 11 -21.58 20.57 -21.28
N ALA A 12 -22.19 19.40 -21.51
CA ALA A 12 -22.52 18.44 -20.46
C ALA A 12 -21.37 17.47 -20.08
N VAL A 13 -20.20 17.61 -20.71
CA VAL A 13 -19.01 16.81 -20.35
C VAL A 13 -18.40 17.41 -19.09
N PHE A 14 -18.90 16.96 -17.95
CA PHE A 14 -18.32 17.19 -16.62
C PHE A 14 -16.85 16.76 -16.63
N SER A 15 -15.95 17.74 -16.55
CA SER A 15 -14.53 17.48 -16.32
C SER A 15 -14.37 16.86 -14.93
N ARG A 16 -13.89 15.61 -14.85
CA ARG A 16 -13.46 14.99 -13.59
C ARG A 16 -12.03 15.46 -13.32
N LEU A 17 -11.90 16.58 -12.62
CA LEU A 17 -10.60 17.04 -12.11
C LEU A 17 -10.14 16.04 -11.03
N THR A 18 -9.17 15.18 -11.35
CA THR A 18 -8.47 14.40 -10.32
C THR A 18 -7.28 15.23 -9.89
N ILE A 19 -7.30 15.73 -8.65
CA ILE A 19 -6.20 16.50 -8.09
C ILE A 19 -5.20 15.49 -7.54
N VAL A 20 -4.03 15.39 -8.16
CA VAL A 20 -2.87 14.73 -7.57
C VAL A 20 -2.23 15.72 -6.61
N GLU A 21 -2.48 15.57 -5.31
CA GLU A 21 -1.85 16.38 -4.27
C GLU A 21 -0.42 15.91 -4.04
N LEU A 22 0.53 16.58 -4.69
CA LEU A 22 1.95 16.42 -4.39
C LEU A 22 2.25 17.11 -3.05
N ASN A 23 2.16 16.36 -1.95
CA ASN A 23 2.50 16.84 -0.62
C ASN A 23 4.03 16.89 -0.46
N LEU A 24 4.60 18.07 -0.68
CA LEU A 24 5.97 18.38 -0.28
C LEU A 24 5.94 18.80 1.20
N PRO A 25 6.61 18.08 2.12
CA PRO A 25 6.60 18.46 3.53
C PRO A 25 7.35 19.78 3.71
N SER A 26 6.59 20.86 3.87
CA SER A 26 7.09 22.11 4.43
C SER A 26 7.20 21.94 5.94
N ALA A 27 8.45 21.96 6.43
CA ALA A 27 8.86 21.70 7.82
C ALA A 27 8.40 22.75 8.85
N ALA A 28 7.22 23.37 8.70
CA ALA A 28 6.82 24.50 9.54
C ALA A 28 5.32 24.66 9.84
N ALA A 29 4.45 23.70 9.51
CA ALA A 29 3.04 23.77 9.90
C ALA A 29 2.63 22.51 10.64
N GLY A 30 2.32 22.67 11.92
CA GLY A 30 1.96 21.58 12.82
C GLY A 30 0.75 20.76 12.35
N SER A 31 0.91 19.45 12.48
CA SER A 31 -0.09 18.45 12.89
C SER A 31 -1.56 18.82 12.62
N ALA A 32 -1.99 18.73 11.37
CA ALA A 32 -3.41 18.73 11.03
C ALA A 32 -3.71 17.60 10.03
N ASN A 33 -4.29 16.51 10.54
CA ASN A 33 -5.06 15.49 9.83
C ASN A 33 -4.36 14.64 8.74
N GLU A 34 -3.15 14.12 8.99
CA GLU A 34 -2.65 12.95 8.26
C GLU A 34 -3.06 11.61 8.89
N GLN A 35 -3.54 11.61 10.14
CA GLN A 35 -3.83 10.40 10.93
C GLN A 35 -5.16 9.69 10.60
N ASP A 36 -5.99 10.24 9.71
CA ASP A 36 -7.33 9.68 9.41
C ASP A 36 -7.42 8.97 8.06
N ARG A 37 -6.34 8.96 7.27
CA ARG A 37 -6.28 8.19 6.03
C ARG A 37 -5.81 6.77 6.33
N PHE A 38 -6.60 5.77 5.94
CA PHE A 38 -6.17 4.38 5.97
C PHE A 38 -4.88 4.24 5.18
N ARG A 39 -3.81 3.84 5.87
CA ARG A 39 -2.49 3.62 5.32
C ARG A 39 -2.01 2.28 5.81
N VAL A 40 -1.59 1.41 4.90
CA VAL A 40 -0.98 0.14 5.28
C VAL A 40 0.43 0.42 5.76
N GLU A 41 0.74 0.09 7.01
CA GLU A 41 2.12 0.13 7.50
C GLU A 41 2.54 -1.26 7.94
N VAL A 42 3.67 -1.72 7.41
CA VAL A 42 4.30 -2.99 7.74
C VAL A 42 5.52 -2.68 8.59
N ILE A 43 5.47 -3.07 9.86
CA ILE A 43 6.50 -2.82 10.85
C ILE A 43 7.26 -4.11 11.10
N VAL A 44 8.56 -4.12 10.79
CA VAL A 44 9.43 -5.26 11.03
C VAL A 44 10.14 -5.03 12.37
N ARG A 45 9.90 -5.92 13.33
CA ARG A 45 10.47 -5.90 14.68
C ARG A 45 11.23 -7.18 14.99
N GLU A 46 12.06 -7.18 16.02
CA GLU A 46 12.81 -8.39 16.44
C GLU A 46 11.90 -9.60 16.69
N ALA A 47 10.70 -9.37 17.25
CA ALA A 47 9.74 -10.43 17.58
C ALA A 47 8.92 -10.94 16.38
N GLY A 48 8.84 -10.18 15.28
CA GLY A 48 7.95 -10.48 14.16
C GLY A 48 7.59 -9.27 13.32
N ILE A 49 6.61 -9.45 12.45
CA ILE A 49 6.06 -8.41 11.58
C ILE A 49 4.69 -8.00 12.10
N GLU A 50 4.45 -6.70 12.20
CA GLU A 50 3.16 -6.12 12.53
C GLU A 50 2.61 -5.37 11.31
N VAL A 51 1.32 -5.50 11.05
CA VAL A 51 0.64 -4.72 10.03
C VAL A 51 -0.40 -3.83 10.72
N THR A 52 -0.36 -2.54 10.44
CA THR A 52 -1.24 -1.52 11.00
C THR A 52 -1.93 -0.73 9.89
N ASN A 53 -3.04 -0.10 10.24
CA ASN A 53 -3.78 0.82 9.37
C ASN A 53 -3.51 2.30 9.70
N GLY A 54 -2.38 2.59 10.36
CA GLY A 54 -2.00 3.90 10.90
C GLY A 54 -2.61 4.23 12.27
N ARG A 55 -3.55 3.42 12.77
CA ARG A 55 -4.18 3.60 14.09
C ARG A 55 -4.18 2.35 14.95
N ASN A 56 -4.48 1.21 14.36
CA ASN A 56 -4.61 -0.06 15.06
C ASN A 56 -3.80 -1.13 14.34
N VAL A 57 -3.20 -2.03 15.12
CA VAL A 57 -2.63 -3.26 14.61
C VAL A 57 -3.76 -4.13 14.07
N ILE A 58 -3.70 -4.43 12.77
CA ILE A 58 -4.68 -5.26 12.05
C ILE A 58 -4.16 -6.68 11.81
N GLY A 59 -2.84 -6.90 11.95
CA GLY A 59 -2.22 -8.21 11.85
C GLY A 59 -0.89 -8.26 12.60
N THR A 60 -0.58 -9.41 13.18
CA THR A 60 0.71 -9.69 13.80
C THR A 60 1.16 -11.08 13.38
N ILE A 61 2.39 -11.15 12.87
CA ILE A 61 3.00 -12.35 12.32
C ILE A 61 4.28 -12.59 13.12
N PRO A 62 4.27 -13.53 14.09
CA PRO A 62 5.47 -13.83 14.86
C PRO A 62 6.54 -14.48 13.98
N LYS A 63 7.82 -14.35 14.35
CA LYS A 63 8.89 -15.07 13.67
C LYS A 63 8.73 -16.58 13.85
N ALA A 64 9.07 -17.33 12.80
CA ALA A 64 9.11 -18.78 12.80
C ALA A 64 10.59 -19.21 12.69
N GLU A 65 11.09 -19.99 13.64
CA GLU A 65 12.46 -20.55 13.62
C GLU A 65 13.56 -19.49 13.38
N ASP A 66 13.44 -18.32 14.04
CA ASP A 66 14.32 -17.14 13.88
C ASP A 66 14.26 -16.42 12.53
N GLU A 67 13.37 -16.82 11.64
CA GLU A 67 13.12 -16.19 10.34
C GLU A 67 11.75 -15.49 10.28
N TYR A 68 11.66 -14.48 9.42
CA TYR A 68 10.40 -13.76 9.22
C TYR A 68 9.50 -14.55 8.27
N ASP A 69 8.25 -14.80 8.69
CA ASP A 69 7.27 -15.49 7.85
C ASP A 69 6.68 -14.53 6.81
N LEU A 70 7.43 -14.39 5.71
CA LEU A 70 7.10 -13.56 4.57
C LEU A 70 5.94 -14.11 3.73
N ALA A 71 5.72 -15.43 3.77
CA ALA A 71 4.60 -16.06 3.07
C ALA A 71 3.27 -15.65 3.72
N THR A 72 3.18 -15.75 5.04
CA THR A 72 2.01 -15.29 5.80
C THR A 72 1.78 -13.78 5.62
N LEU A 73 2.85 -12.97 5.52
CA LEU A 73 2.73 -11.54 5.20
C LEU A 73 2.10 -11.31 3.83
N SER A 74 2.57 -12.03 2.80
CA SER A 74 2.03 -11.91 1.44
C SER A 74 0.54 -12.24 1.40
N ASP A 75 0.13 -13.37 1.98
CA ASP A 75 -1.28 -13.80 2.04
C ASP A 75 -2.16 -12.77 2.77
N PHE A 76 -1.64 -12.18 3.84
CA PHE A 76 -2.33 -11.14 4.58
C PHE A 76 -2.52 -9.88 3.73
N LEU A 77 -1.48 -9.41 3.03
CA LEU A 77 -1.55 -8.23 2.17
C LEU A 77 -2.44 -8.42 0.95
N VAL A 78 -2.47 -9.63 0.38
CA VAL A 78 -3.41 -9.99 -0.69
C VAL A 78 -4.85 -9.89 -0.20
N SER A 79 -5.13 -10.41 1.00
CA SER A 79 -6.46 -10.31 1.61
C SER A 79 -6.83 -8.86 1.86
N LEU A 80 -5.89 -8.07 2.40
CA LEU A 80 -6.08 -6.67 2.69
C LEU A 80 -6.35 -5.83 1.42
N LYS A 81 -5.66 -6.13 0.32
CA LYS A 81 -5.86 -5.46 -0.97
C LYS A 81 -7.22 -5.79 -1.58
N LYS A 82 -7.74 -7.00 -1.39
CA LYS A 82 -9.11 -7.36 -1.83
C LYS A 82 -10.17 -6.53 -1.12
N ASP A 83 -9.97 -6.27 0.17
CA ASP A 83 -10.87 -5.45 0.97
C ASP A 83 -10.71 -3.94 0.69
N ASN A 84 -9.54 -3.52 0.20
CA ASN A 84 -9.19 -2.12 -0.06
C ASN A 84 -8.61 -1.94 -1.49
N PRO A 85 -9.40 -2.17 -2.55
CA PRO A 85 -8.89 -2.23 -3.93
C PRO A 85 -8.33 -0.89 -4.44
N ASP A 86 -8.90 0.22 -3.98
CA ASP A 86 -8.55 1.58 -4.43
C ASP A 86 -7.32 2.17 -3.71
N HIS A 87 -6.75 1.47 -2.71
CA HIS A 87 -5.60 1.95 -1.94
C HIS A 87 -4.29 1.42 -2.50
N GLU A 88 -3.33 2.31 -2.80
CA GLU A 88 -2.03 1.97 -3.38
C GLU A 88 -0.84 2.32 -2.48
N ASP A 89 -1.06 3.15 -1.46
CA ASP A 89 -0.02 3.60 -0.53
C ASP A 89 0.29 2.57 0.57
N ALA A 90 1.57 2.33 0.82
CA ALA A 90 2.05 1.59 1.98
C ALA A 90 3.34 2.19 2.57
N SER A 91 3.63 1.85 3.83
CA SER A 91 4.88 2.23 4.49
C SER A 91 5.53 1.00 5.10
N VAL A 92 6.84 0.84 4.87
CA VAL A 92 7.64 -0.22 5.50
C VAL A 92 8.53 0.42 6.55
N LEU A 93 8.31 0.05 7.80
CA LEU A 93 9.03 0.56 8.96
C LEU A 93 9.88 -0.58 9.54
N MET A 94 11.14 -0.31 9.87
CA MET A 94 12.06 -1.34 10.34
C MET A 94 12.86 -0.86 11.56
N GLU A 95 13.08 -1.75 12.53
CA GLU A 95 13.99 -1.48 13.65
C GLU A 95 15.46 -1.46 13.18
N PRO A 96 16.31 -0.54 13.69
CA PRO A 96 17.67 -0.30 13.16
C PRO A 96 18.63 -1.50 13.18
N HIS A 97 18.39 -2.48 14.07
CA HIS A 97 19.26 -3.66 14.21
C HIS A 97 18.90 -4.79 13.24
N ILE A 98 17.80 -4.66 12.49
CA ILE A 98 17.35 -5.70 11.56
C ILE A 98 18.18 -5.60 10.27
N PRO A 99 18.64 -6.74 9.70
CA PRO A 99 19.37 -6.74 8.45
C PRO A 99 18.59 -6.07 7.30
N TYR A 100 19.28 -5.19 6.57
CA TYR A 100 18.72 -4.45 5.43
C TYR A 100 18.11 -5.36 4.35
N ASP A 101 18.58 -6.60 4.23
CA ASP A 101 18.04 -7.57 3.26
C ASP A 101 16.53 -7.82 3.48
N TYR A 102 16.08 -7.90 4.72
CA TYR A 102 14.66 -8.05 5.04
C TYR A 102 13.83 -6.84 4.59
N LEU A 103 14.41 -5.65 4.52
CA LEU A 103 13.70 -4.46 4.06
C LEU A 103 13.35 -4.60 2.58
N ILE A 104 14.31 -5.10 1.78
CA ILE A 104 14.13 -5.32 0.36
C ILE A 104 13.05 -6.38 0.14
N GLN A 105 13.16 -7.52 0.84
CA GLN A 105 12.20 -8.62 0.72
C GLN A 105 10.77 -8.18 1.08
N VAL A 106 10.60 -7.45 2.19
CA VAL A 106 9.30 -6.92 2.60
C VAL A 106 8.78 -5.90 1.59
N MET A 107 9.64 -5.02 1.08
CA MET A 107 9.25 -4.04 0.07
C MET A 107 8.74 -4.71 -1.22
N ASP A 108 9.39 -5.78 -1.67
CA ASP A 108 8.96 -6.51 -2.87
C ASP A 108 7.57 -7.16 -2.67
N ILE A 109 7.35 -7.78 -1.50
CA ILE A 109 6.06 -8.40 -1.14
C ILE A 109 4.94 -7.37 -1.00
N VAL A 110 5.23 -6.19 -0.44
CA VAL A 110 4.24 -5.12 -0.28
C VAL A 110 3.80 -4.57 -1.63
N ARG A 111 4.70 -4.52 -2.63
CA ARG A 111 4.42 -3.95 -3.94
C ARG A 111 3.66 -4.89 -4.85
N THR A 112 4.07 -6.15 -4.91
CA THR A 112 3.57 -7.10 -5.91
C THR A 112 3.52 -8.52 -5.39
N VAL A 113 2.59 -9.31 -5.92
CA VAL A 113 2.54 -10.76 -5.71
C VAL A 113 2.41 -11.47 -7.06
N GLU A 114 2.99 -12.65 -7.16
CA GLU A 114 2.83 -13.54 -8.32
C GLU A 114 1.59 -14.41 -8.12
N ILE A 115 0.62 -14.31 -9.02
CA ILE A 115 -0.59 -15.13 -9.00
C ILE A 115 -0.54 -16.11 -10.16
N PRO A 116 -0.86 -17.41 -9.96
CA PRO A 116 -0.96 -18.38 -11.05
C PRO A 116 -2.04 -17.92 -12.05
N ALA A 117 -1.67 -17.73 -13.32
CA ALA A 117 -2.62 -17.45 -14.37
C ALA A 117 -3.31 -18.75 -14.83
N GLU A 118 -4.46 -18.65 -15.50
CA GLU A 118 -5.23 -19.80 -16.00
C GLU A 118 -4.53 -20.58 -17.15
N GLY A 119 -3.24 -20.34 -17.39
CA GLY A 119 -2.39 -21.04 -18.36
C GLY A 119 -1.22 -21.76 -17.67
N GLU A 120 -0.92 -22.98 -18.13
CA GLU A 120 0.14 -23.84 -17.57
C GLU A 120 1.48 -23.09 -17.44
N ASN A 121 1.95 -22.92 -16.20
CA ASN A 121 3.22 -22.28 -15.82
C ASN A 121 3.37 -20.78 -16.13
N GLU A 122 2.26 -20.04 -16.28
CA GLU A 122 2.31 -18.59 -16.46
C GLU A 122 1.93 -17.90 -15.13
N TYR A 123 2.83 -17.05 -14.62
CA TYR A 123 2.58 -16.23 -13.43
C TYR A 123 2.28 -14.80 -13.86
N GLN A 124 1.23 -14.20 -13.30
CA GLN A 124 0.94 -12.80 -13.50
C GLN A 124 1.34 -12.00 -12.25
N LEU A 125 2.13 -10.95 -12.45
CA LEU A 125 2.42 -9.97 -11.41
C LEU A 125 1.17 -9.13 -11.15
N PHE A 126 0.65 -9.24 -9.93
CA PHE A 126 -0.47 -8.44 -9.44
C PHE A 126 0.04 -7.37 -8.49
N ALA A 127 -0.34 -6.11 -8.74
CA ALA A 127 0.04 -5.00 -7.89
C ALA A 127 -0.78 -4.99 -6.60
N LEU A 128 -0.09 -4.86 -5.46
CA LEU A 128 -0.70 -4.68 -4.15
C LEU A 128 -0.66 -3.20 -3.78
N PHE A 129 0.38 -2.75 -3.08
CA PHE A 129 0.58 -1.36 -2.67
C PHE A 129 1.86 -0.83 -3.32
N PRO A 130 1.81 -0.38 -4.58
CA PRO A 130 3.01 -0.01 -5.34
C PRO A 130 3.74 1.22 -4.80
N ASP A 131 3.01 2.12 -4.12
CA ASP A 131 3.52 3.38 -3.59
C ASP A 131 4.06 3.19 -2.18
N VAL A 132 5.28 2.66 -2.10
CA VAL A 132 5.93 2.32 -0.82
C VAL A 132 6.85 3.43 -0.33
N SER A 133 6.63 3.85 0.91
CA SER A 133 7.56 4.68 1.69
C SER A 133 8.35 3.83 2.68
N ILE A 134 9.55 4.25 3.04
CA ILE A 134 10.42 3.55 3.99
C ILE A 134 10.70 4.45 5.19
N GLY A 135 10.73 3.88 6.39
CA GLY A 135 11.04 4.61 7.62
C GLY A 135 11.59 3.73 8.74
N GLU A 136 11.88 4.36 9.87
CA GLU A 136 12.29 3.69 11.10
C GLU A 136 11.05 3.30 11.91
N ALA A 137 11.08 2.12 12.54
CA ALA A 137 10.00 1.67 13.41
C ALA A 137 9.90 2.54 14.69
N PRO A 138 8.68 2.89 15.13
CA PRO A 138 8.45 3.61 16.38
C PRO A 138 8.57 2.72 17.62
#